data_AF-A0A529W156-F1
#
_entry.id   AF-A0A529W156-F1
#
_cell.length_a   1.000
_cell.length_b   1.000
_cell.length_c   1.000
_cell.angle_alpha   90.00
_cell.angle_beta   90.00
_cell.angle_gamma   90.00
#
_symmetry.space_group_name_H-M   'P 1'
#
loop_
_entity.id
_entity.type
_entity.pdbx_description
1 polymer ?
#
loop_
_entity_poly.entity_id
_entity_poly.type
_entity_poly.pdbx_seq_one_letter_code
_entity_poly.pdbx_strand_id
1 'polypeptide(L)'
;EKALGRKLKLSFMPWWVLRAGSPFVATWREIVSMSYLRFEAHRLVSTRLEEVIGEIPHTPLDEAVKEALQDIGVAAKPSRLAA
;
A
#
# COMPACT_ATOMS: atom_id res chain seq x y z
N GLU A 1 5.13 5.59 8.02
CA GLU A 1 5.83 6.84 8.44
C GLU A 1 7.22 6.57 9.01
N LYS A 2 7.35 5.62 9.95
CA LYS A 2 8.63 5.23 10.58
C LYS A 2 9.76 4.98 9.57
N ALA A 3 9.52 4.18 8.53
CA ALA A 3 10.50 3.89 7.48
C ALA A 3 10.95 5.14 6.67
N LEU A 4 10.15 6.21 6.64
CA LEU A 4 10.44 7.44 5.90
C LEU A 4 10.96 8.58 6.80
N GLY A 5 10.93 8.43 8.13
CA GLY A 5 11.36 9.44 9.08
C GLY A 5 10.58 10.76 9.02
N ARG A 6 9.39 10.76 8.41
CA ARG A 6 8.54 11.95 8.25
C ARG A 6 7.06 11.60 8.31
N LYS A 7 6.25 12.56 8.73
CA LYS A 7 4.79 12.46 8.67
C LYS A 7 4.31 12.48 7.22
N LEU A 8 3.36 11.61 6.90
CA LEU A 8 2.68 11.55 5.62
C LEU A 8 1.33 12.22 5.72
N LYS A 9 1.00 13.05 4.73
CA LYS A 9 -0.35 13.60 4.63
C LYS A 9 -1.25 12.53 4.00
N LEU A 10 -2.18 11.99 4.77
CA LEU A 10 -3.26 11.16 4.26
C LEU A 10 -4.24 12.05 3.51
N SER A 11 -4.59 11.65 2.29
CA SER A 11 -5.60 12.33 1.47
C SER A 11 -6.63 11.31 0.99
N PHE A 12 -7.87 11.77 0.83
CA PHE A 12 -8.94 10.94 0.32
C PHE A 12 -8.92 10.93 -1.22
N MET A 13 -9.11 9.74 -1.78
CA MET A 13 -9.32 9.59 -3.22
C MET A 13 -10.79 9.89 -3.55
N PRO A 14 -11.10 10.81 -4.47
CA PRO A 14 -12.47 11.16 -4.82
C PRO A 14 -13.09 10.10 -5.75
N TRP A 15 -13.40 8.92 -5.21
CA TRP A 15 -13.88 7.76 -5.96
C TRP A 15 -15.14 8.04 -6.81
N TRP A 16 -15.99 8.97 -6.41
CA TRP A 16 -17.17 9.36 -7.18
C TRP A 16 -16.78 10.02 -8.52
N VAL A 17 -15.72 10.85 -8.53
CA VAL A 17 -15.22 11.52 -9.75
C VAL A 17 -14.66 10.48 -10.72
N LEU A 18 -13.85 9.56 -10.20
CA LEU A 18 -13.25 8.48 -11.00
C LEU A 18 -14.33 7.59 -11.63
N ARG A 19 -15.39 7.26 -10.88
CA ARG A 19 -16.54 6.50 -11.40
C ARG A 19 -17.28 7.27 -12.49
N ALA A 20 -17.58 8.55 -12.27
CA ALA A 20 -18.29 9.39 -13.24
C ALA A 20 -17.52 9.56 -14.55
N GLY A 21 -16.19 9.68 -14.50
CA GLY A 21 -15.36 9.83 -15.70
C GLY A 21 -14.90 8.51 -16.33
N SER A 22 -15.10 7.37 -15.68
CA SER A 22 -14.71 6.05 -16.18
C SER A 22 -15.24 5.69 -17.59
N PRO A 23 -16.43 6.14 -18.03
CA PRO A 23 -16.90 5.86 -19.40
C PRO A 23 -16.08 6.57 -20.48
N PHE A 24 -15.41 7.67 -20.13
CA PHE A 24 -14.69 8.53 -21.08
C PHE A 24 -13.18 8.28 -21.07
N VAL A 25 -12.62 7.82 -19.95
CA VAL A 25 -11.17 7.64 -19.76
C VAL A 25 -10.86 6.20 -19.37
N ALA A 26 -10.24 5.46 -20.29
CA ALA A 26 -9.89 4.05 -20.09
C ALA A 26 -9.09 3.83 -18.79
N THR A 27 -8.10 4.67 -18.51
CA THR A 27 -7.30 4.57 -17.27
C THR A 27 -8.15 4.68 -16.00
N TRP A 28 -9.16 5.55 -15.99
CA TRP A 28 -10.02 5.71 -14.81
C TRP A 28 -10.92 4.50 -14.61
N ARG A 29 -11.39 3.88 -15.69
CA ARG A 29 -12.11 2.62 -15.63
C ARG A 29 -11.28 1.51 -14.99
N GLU A 30 -10.00 1.39 -15.35
CA GLU A 30 -9.13 0.37 -14.74
C GLU A 30 -8.87 0.65 -13.25
N ILE A 31 -8.68 1.92 -12.86
CA ILE A 31 -8.56 2.29 -11.44
C ILE A 31 -9.83 1.94 -10.65
N VAL A 32 -11.01 2.21 -11.23
CA VAL A 32 -12.30 1.87 -10.60
C VAL A 32 -12.49 0.36 -10.50
N SER A 33 -12.08 -0.41 -11.51
CA SER A 33 -12.06 -1.87 -11.50
C SER A 33 -11.26 -2.41 -10.30
N MET A 34 -10.09 -1.84 -10.05
CA MET A 34 -9.22 -2.19 -8.92
C MET A 34 -9.68 -1.65 -7.55
N SER A 35 -10.81 -0.92 -7.48
CA SER A 35 -11.28 -0.28 -6.24
C SER A 35 -11.60 -1.28 -5.12
N TYR A 36 -11.84 -2.54 -5.44
CA TYR A 36 -12.07 -3.58 -4.44
C TYR A 36 -10.90 -3.71 -3.46
N LEU A 37 -9.64 -3.50 -3.91
CA LEU A 37 -8.45 -3.53 -3.06
C LEU A 37 -8.52 -2.52 -1.91
N ARG A 38 -9.30 -1.44 -2.07
CA ARG A 38 -9.48 -0.40 -1.05
C ARG A 38 -10.69 -0.64 -0.16
N PHE A 39 -11.77 -1.21 -0.69
CA PHE A 39 -13.05 -1.28 -0.01
C PHE A 39 -13.35 -2.64 0.63
N GLU A 40 -12.69 -3.69 0.18
CA GLU A 40 -12.86 -5.04 0.73
C GLU A 40 -11.74 -5.35 1.73
N ALA A 41 -12.08 -5.99 2.85
CA ALA A 41 -11.10 -6.35 3.86
C ALA A 41 -10.38 -7.63 3.44
N HIS A 42 -9.11 -7.51 3.05
CA HIS A 42 -8.30 -8.65 2.64
C HIS A 42 -7.54 -9.20 3.85
N ARG A 43 -7.61 -10.53 4.06
CA ARG A 43 -6.80 -11.23 5.07
C ARG A 43 -6.03 -12.37 4.41
N LEU A 44 -4.75 -12.46 4.73
CA LEU A 44 -3.94 -13.62 4.39
C LEU A 44 -4.15 -14.67 5.48
N VAL A 45 -4.63 -15.85 5.08
CA VAL A 45 -4.82 -16.99 5.98
C VAL A 45 -3.56 -17.84 5.91
N SER A 46 -2.82 -17.92 7.02
CA SER A 46 -1.51 -18.58 7.09
C SER A 46 -1.58 -20.09 7.28
N THR A 47 -2.72 -20.64 7.71
CA THR A 47 -2.84 -22.06 8.10
C THR A 47 -2.45 -23.02 6.99
N ARG A 48 -2.92 -22.80 5.76
CA ARG A 48 -2.55 -23.64 4.61
C ARG A 48 -1.07 -23.54 4.25
N LEU A 49 -0.45 -22.38 4.48
CA LEU A 49 0.97 -22.20 4.19
C LEU A 49 1.79 -22.95 5.26
N GLU A 50 1.41 -22.81 6.52
CA GLU A 50 2.04 -23.48 7.65
C GLU A 50 1.96 -25.02 7.52
N GLU A 51 0.84 -25.56 7.05
CA GLU A 51 0.70 -26.99 6.74
C GLU A 51 1.70 -27.49 5.69
N VAL A 52 2.12 -26.63 4.76
CA VAL A 52 3.01 -26.99 3.65
C VAL A 52 4.48 -26.80 4.01
N ILE A 53 4.84 -25.73 4.74
CA ILE A 53 6.24 -25.36 5.00
C ILE A 53 6.67 -25.47 6.47
N GLY A 54 5.74 -25.74 7.39
CA GLY A 54 5.99 -25.69 8.84
C GLY A 54 5.94 -24.25 9.36
N GLU A 55 6.80 -23.94 10.33
CA GLU A 55 6.84 -22.60 10.96
C GLU A 55 7.09 -21.50 9.91
N ILE A 56 6.18 -20.53 9.86
CA ILE A 56 6.28 -19.42 8.90
C ILE A 56 7.24 -18.37 9.47
N PRO A 57 8.36 -18.06 8.79
CA PRO A 57 9.21 -16.96 9.20
C PRO A 57 8.44 -15.63 9.06
N HIS A 58 8.36 -14.87 10.15
CA HIS A 58 7.69 -13.58 10.18
C HIS A 58 8.69 -12.43 10.17
N THR A 59 8.67 -11.62 9.12
CA THR A 59 9.39 -10.34 9.09
C THR A 59 8.53 -9.25 9.77
N PRO A 60 9.07 -8.52 10.76
CA PRO A 60 8.35 -7.39 11.36
C PRO A 60 7.94 -6.35 10.31
N LEU A 61 6.73 -5.81 10.43
CA LEU A 61 6.17 -4.88 9.44
C LEU A 61 7.06 -3.66 9.17
N ASP A 62 7.68 -3.10 10.21
CA ASP A 62 8.54 -1.93 10.08
C ASP A 62 9.79 -2.20 9.22
N GLU A 63 10.35 -3.41 9.32
CA GLU A 63 11.50 -3.86 8.56
C GLU A 63 11.11 -4.17 7.12
N ALA A 64 10.04 -4.94 6.93
CA ALA A 64 9.49 -5.26 5.62
C ALA A 64 9.16 -3.99 4.80
N VAL A 65 8.56 -2.97 5.42
CA VAL A 65 8.25 -1.70 4.75
C VAL A 65 9.52 -0.92 4.40
N LYS A 66 10.54 -0.95 5.27
CA LYS A 66 11.81 -0.26 5.02
C LYS A 66 12.54 -0.88 3.82
N GLU A 67 12.67 -2.20 3.79
CA GLU A 67 13.31 -2.93 2.69
C GLU A 67 12.54 -2.75 1.38
N ALA A 68 11.22 -2.92 1.39
CA ALA A 68 10.40 -2.75 0.19
C ALA A 68 10.53 -1.33 -0.41
N LEU A 69 10.60 -0.29 0.42
CA LEU A 69 10.82 1.09 -0.04
C LEU A 69 12.21 1.27 -0.66
N GLN A 70 13.25 0.61 -0.14
CA GLN A 70 14.59 0.63 -0.71
C GLN A 70 14.61 -0.06 -2.09
N ASP A 71 13.98 -1.23 -2.21
CA ASP A 71 13.94 -2.01 -3.46
C ASP A 71 13.25 -1.27 -4.60
N ILE A 72 12.17 -0.54 -4.31
CA ILE A 72 11.47 0.28 -5.33
C ILE A 72 12.09 1.68 -5.52
N GLY A 73 13.26 1.95 -4.92
CA GLY A 73 14.02 3.18 -5.10
C GLY A 73 13.48 4.41 -4.37
N VAL A 74 12.64 4.24 -3.35
CA VAL A 74 12.11 5.34 -2.54
C VAL A 74 13.06 5.65 -1.39
N ALA A 75 13.92 6.66 -1.59
CA ALA A 75 14.81 7.14 -0.54
C ALA A 75 14.05 7.92 0.55
N ALA A 76 14.24 7.53 1.82
CA ALA A 76 13.85 8.34 2.97
C ALA A 76 14.69 9.64 2.99
N LYS A 77 14.18 10.73 2.40
CA LYS A 77 14.77 12.06 2.57
C LYS A 77 14.37 12.62 3.94
N PRO A 78 15.33 13.05 4.79
CA PRO A 78 14.99 13.68 6.06
C PRO A 78 14.16 14.94 5.82
N SER A 79 13.07 15.09 6.58
CA SER A 79 12.17 16.25 6.46
C SER A 79 12.91 17.53 6.85
N ARG A 80 12.97 18.49 5.92
CA ARG A 80 13.66 19.78 6.09
C ARG A 80 12.90 20.79 6.96
N LEU A 81 11.87 20.36 7.71
CA LEU A 81 10.99 21.22 8.50
C LEU A 81 11.10 20.85 9.98
N ALA A 82 12.17 21.35 10.59
CA ALA A 82 12.28 21.62 12.02
C ALA A 82 13.24 22.81 12.16
N ALA A 83 12.70 24.01 11.96
CA ALA A 83 13.32 25.29 12.28
C ALA A 83 12.22 26.19 12.85
#